data_AF-A0A7Y2M0H1-F1
#
_entry.id   AF-A0A7Y2M0H1-F1
#
_cell.length_a   1.000
_cell.length_b   1.000
_cell.length_c   1.000
_cell.angle_alpha   90.00
_cell.angle_beta   90.00
_cell.angle_gamma   90.00
#
_symmetry.space_group_name_H-M   'P 1'
#
loop_
_entity.id
_entity.type
_entity.pdbx_description
1 polymer ?
#
loop_
_entity_poly.entity_id
_entity_poly.type
_entity_poly.pdbx_seq_one_letter_code
_entity_poly.pdbx_strand_id
1 'polypeptide(L)'
;MSRIEGKVATVLNERELVLNVGAEEGVEIGMRFKILYPGGIEITDPDTNEPLGNVEWPKTEVKVVSVQPHMAVGRTFRTVTIPEVGTPYLSAFRAASLLGYDANYQPAKEVVETLRSSDGFAEKELDASESVVQRGDPAVQVVPLPKKAKNPEAEEGY
;
A
#
# COMPACT_ATOMS: atom_id res chain seq x y z
N MET A 1 -7.42 -4.24 23.42
CA MET A 1 -7.77 -3.00 22.70
C MET A 1 -8.41 -3.41 21.39
N SER A 2 -9.62 -2.93 21.11
CA SER A 2 -10.22 -3.05 19.77
C SER A 2 -9.40 -2.21 18.79
N ARG A 3 -9.17 -2.74 17.59
CA ARG A 3 -8.52 -1.99 16.50
C ARG A 3 -9.49 -0.92 15.98
N ILE A 4 -8.97 0.22 15.53
CA ILE A 4 -9.79 1.26 14.90
C ILE A 4 -10.19 0.79 13.49
N GLU A 5 -11.47 0.93 13.16
CA GLU A 5 -12.03 0.60 11.85
C GLU A 5 -12.71 1.82 11.23
N GLY A 6 -12.55 1.97 9.93
CA GLY A 6 -13.10 3.08 9.16
C GLY A 6 -13.21 2.72 7.68
N LYS A 7 -13.32 3.74 6.85
CA LYS A 7 -13.43 3.63 5.40
C LYS A 7 -12.65 4.73 4.70
N VAL A 8 -12.28 4.48 3.45
CA VAL A 8 -11.72 5.50 2.57
C VAL A 8 -12.81 6.52 2.21
N ALA A 9 -12.63 7.77 2.65
CA ALA A 9 -13.53 8.88 2.33
C ALA A 9 -13.28 9.40 0.91
N THR A 10 -12.02 9.57 0.53
CA THR A 10 -11.59 9.93 -0.83
C THR A 10 -10.13 9.54 -1.06
N VAL A 11 -9.74 9.30 -2.31
CA VAL A 11 -8.34 9.23 -2.73
C VAL A 11 -7.95 10.64 -3.20
N LEU A 12 -6.81 11.15 -2.74
CA LEU A 12 -6.36 12.51 -3.09
C LEU A 12 -5.43 12.49 -4.31
N ASN A 13 -4.51 11.52 -4.34
CA ASN A 13 -3.50 11.35 -5.37
C ASN A 13 -2.98 9.90 -5.34
N GLU A 14 -1.92 9.62 -6.11
CA GLU A 14 -1.26 8.31 -6.20
C GLU A 14 -0.76 7.74 -4.87
N ARG A 15 -0.51 8.61 -3.90
CA ARG A 15 0.16 8.24 -2.65
C ARG A 15 -0.67 8.48 -1.40
N GLU A 16 -1.73 9.26 -1.47
CA GLU A 16 -2.47 9.78 -0.32
C GLU A 16 -3.98 9.58 -0.47
N LEU A 17 -4.59 9.24 0.66
CA LEU A 17 -6.04 9.06 0.79
C LEU A 17 -6.52 9.60 2.13
N VAL A 18 -7.81 9.87 2.22
CA VAL A 18 -8.49 10.31 3.44
C VAL A 18 -9.28 9.16 4.03
N LEU A 19 -9.12 8.94 5.32
CA LEU A 19 -9.93 8.04 6.15
C LEU A 19 -11.05 8.83 6.84
N ASN A 20 -12.24 8.26 6.97
CA ASN A 20 -13.36 8.86 7.70
C ASN A 20 -13.29 8.67 9.23
N VAL A 21 -12.07 8.52 9.75
CA VAL A 21 -11.76 8.39 11.19
C VAL A 21 -10.56 9.27 11.47
N GLY A 22 -10.57 9.92 12.64
CA GLY A 22 -9.63 10.94 13.06
C GLY A 22 -9.32 10.87 14.55
N ALA A 23 -8.93 12.01 15.12
CA ALA A 23 -8.47 12.10 16.51
C ALA A 23 -9.54 11.67 17.52
N GLU A 24 -10.82 11.93 17.25
CA GLU A 24 -11.91 11.56 18.15
C GLU A 24 -12.13 10.04 18.21
N GLU A 25 -11.82 9.34 17.13
CA GLU A 25 -11.79 7.87 17.08
C GLU A 25 -10.46 7.28 17.57
N GLY A 26 -9.54 8.13 18.06
CA GLY A 26 -8.24 7.73 18.60
C GLY A 26 -7.14 7.52 17.56
N VAL A 27 -7.31 8.05 16.34
CA VAL A 27 -6.27 8.00 15.30
C VAL A 27 -5.14 8.97 15.65
N GLU A 28 -3.91 8.49 15.59
CA GLU A 28 -2.71 9.31 15.80
C GLU A 28 -1.78 9.29 14.57
N ILE A 29 -0.96 10.33 14.44
CA ILE A 29 0.08 10.39 13.41
C ILE A 29 1.02 9.19 13.58
N GLY A 30 1.28 8.51 12.47
CA GLY A 30 2.16 7.35 12.43
C GLY A 30 1.46 6.01 12.64
N MET A 31 0.18 5.98 13.06
CA MET A 31 -0.63 4.79 12.99
C MET A 31 -0.71 4.26 11.55
N ARG A 32 -0.90 2.95 11.41
CA ARG A 32 -0.99 2.31 10.10
C ARG A 32 -2.35 1.68 9.90
N PHE A 33 -2.85 1.75 8.69
CA PHE A 33 -4.12 1.17 8.29
C PHE A 33 -3.91 0.30 7.05
N LYS A 34 -4.52 -0.89 7.06
CA LYS A 34 -4.72 -1.70 5.86
C LYS A 34 -6.02 -1.27 5.20
N ILE A 35 -5.97 -1.03 3.91
CA ILE A 35 -7.17 -0.85 3.08
C ILE A 35 -7.52 -2.23 2.51
N LEU A 36 -8.76 -2.67 2.70
CA LEU A 36 -9.18 -4.03 2.38
C LEU A 36 -10.07 -4.08 1.13
N TYR A 37 -10.15 -5.25 0.51
CA TYR A 37 -11.25 -5.54 -0.40
C TYR A 37 -12.56 -5.69 0.38
N PRO A 38 -13.67 -5.09 -0.10
CA PRO A 38 -14.97 -5.32 0.52
C PRO A 38 -15.34 -6.81 0.41
N GLY A 39 -15.75 -7.41 1.52
CA GLY A 39 -16.16 -8.82 1.58
C GLY A 39 -15.05 -9.84 1.88
N GLY A 40 -13.78 -9.47 1.74
CA GLY A 40 -12.65 -10.40 1.97
C GLY A 40 -12.59 -11.53 0.95
N ILE A 41 -11.91 -12.62 1.29
CA ILE A 41 -11.84 -13.85 0.50
C ILE A 41 -12.42 -15.00 1.32
N GLU A 42 -13.43 -15.68 0.79
CA GLU A 42 -13.97 -16.89 1.37
C GLU A 42 -12.97 -18.04 1.19
N ILE A 43 -12.66 -18.72 2.29
CA ILE A 43 -11.76 -19.85 2.32
C ILE A 43 -12.57 -21.11 2.58
N THR A 44 -12.36 -22.11 1.73
CA THR A 44 -12.98 -23.43 1.84
C THR A 44 -11.93 -24.46 2.23
N ASP A 45 -12.30 -25.39 3.08
CA ASP A 45 -11.46 -26.53 3.43
C ASP A 45 -11.27 -27.45 2.20
N PRO A 46 -10.03 -27.79 1.81
CA PRO A 46 -9.78 -28.61 0.62
C PRO A 46 -10.17 -30.08 0.79
N ASP A 47 -10.27 -30.58 2.02
CA ASP A 47 -10.58 -31.97 2.33
C ASP A 47 -12.09 -32.16 2.52
N THR A 48 -12.78 -31.21 3.17
CA THR A 48 -14.22 -31.30 3.47
C THR A 48 -15.12 -30.49 2.52
N ASN A 49 -14.55 -29.55 1.77
CA ASN A 49 -15.28 -28.52 1.00
C ASN A 49 -16.23 -27.65 1.85
N GLU A 50 -16.06 -27.61 3.17
CA GLU A 50 -16.85 -26.74 4.05
C GLU A 50 -16.24 -25.33 4.13
N PRO A 51 -17.06 -24.27 4.26
CA PRO A 51 -16.55 -22.91 4.41
C PRO A 51 -15.86 -22.73 5.78
N LEU A 52 -14.58 -22.35 5.76
CA LEU A 52 -13.78 -22.03 6.95
C LEU A 52 -13.98 -20.59 7.42
N GLY A 53 -14.49 -19.72 6.53
CA GLY A 53 -14.80 -18.32 6.81
C GLY A 53 -14.14 -17.35 5.83
N ASN A 54 -14.17 -16.07 6.16
CA ASN A 54 -13.64 -15.00 5.32
C ASN A 54 -12.35 -14.43 5.88
N VAL A 55 -11.33 -14.32 5.03
CA VAL A 55 -10.04 -13.69 5.35
C VAL A 55 -10.01 -12.27 4.80
N GLU A 56 -9.57 -11.33 5.64
CA GLU A 56 -9.34 -9.94 5.23
C GLU A 56 -8.19 -9.87 4.22
N TRP A 57 -8.50 -9.42 2.99
CA TRP A 57 -7.51 -9.27 1.93
C TRP A 57 -7.12 -7.80 1.75
N PRO A 58 -5.87 -7.40 2.05
CA PRO A 58 -5.44 -6.01 1.93
C PRO A 58 -5.09 -5.62 0.49
N LYS A 59 -5.66 -4.51 0.01
CA LYS A 59 -5.26 -3.81 -1.22
C LYS A 59 -3.91 -3.11 -1.04
N THR A 60 -3.79 -2.36 0.04
CA THR A 60 -2.58 -1.58 0.35
C THR A 60 -2.51 -1.26 1.84
N GLU A 61 -1.39 -0.68 2.27
CA GLU A 61 -1.15 -0.22 3.62
C GLU A 61 -0.69 1.23 3.61
N VAL A 62 -1.30 2.06 4.46
CA VAL A 62 -0.98 3.48 4.58
C VAL A 62 -0.55 3.83 5.99
N LYS A 63 0.33 4.82 6.12
CA LYS A 63 0.72 5.42 7.40
C LYS A 63 0.06 6.80 7.51
N VAL A 64 -0.55 7.09 8.66
CA VAL A 64 -1.18 8.38 8.94
C VAL A 64 -0.11 9.47 9.02
N VAL A 65 -0.32 10.55 8.27
CA VAL A 65 0.60 11.71 8.18
C VAL A 65 -0.02 13.01 8.66
N SER A 66 -1.35 13.10 8.67
CA SER A 66 -2.10 14.23 9.20
C SER A 66 -3.41 13.73 9.81
N VAL A 67 -3.85 14.37 10.90
CA VAL A 67 -5.06 14.00 11.64
C VAL A 67 -5.88 15.25 11.93
N GLN A 68 -7.19 15.13 11.77
CA GLN A 68 -8.23 16.08 12.12
C GLN A 68 -9.26 15.37 13.01
N PRO A 69 -10.24 16.06 13.63
CA PRO A 69 -11.17 15.44 14.58
C PRO A 69 -11.87 14.18 14.04
N HIS A 70 -12.39 14.24 12.81
CA HIS A 70 -13.18 13.16 12.19
C HIS A 70 -12.55 12.57 10.92
N MET A 71 -11.31 12.93 10.59
CA MET A 71 -10.63 12.38 9.43
C MET A 71 -9.11 12.39 9.57
N ALA A 72 -8.46 11.51 8.82
CA ALA A 72 -7.01 11.41 8.79
C ALA A 72 -6.52 11.20 7.36
N VAL A 73 -5.36 11.78 7.04
CA VAL A 73 -4.68 11.56 5.76
C VAL A 73 -3.67 10.44 5.94
N GLY A 74 -3.84 9.37 5.16
CA GLY A 74 -2.91 8.25 5.08
C GLY A 74 -2.09 8.31 3.82
N ARG A 75 -0.78 8.02 3.93
CA ARG A 75 0.14 7.95 2.80
C ARG A 75 0.72 6.55 2.66
N THR A 76 0.74 6.01 1.44
CA THR A 76 1.45 4.75 1.16
C THR A 76 2.96 4.97 1.19
N PHE A 77 3.63 3.99 1.80
CA PHE A 77 5.09 3.95 1.94
C PHE A 77 5.71 2.80 1.13
N ARG A 78 4.89 2.02 0.42
CA ARG A 78 5.39 0.92 -0.41
C ARG A 78 5.75 1.46 -1.79
N THR A 79 7.02 1.31 -2.16
CA THR A 79 7.45 1.42 -3.55
C THR A 79 7.38 0.02 -4.13
N VAL A 80 6.43 -0.22 -5.02
CA VAL A 80 6.43 -1.45 -5.82
C VAL A 80 7.24 -1.15 -7.07
N THR A 81 8.47 -1.63 -7.11
CA THR A 81 9.24 -1.65 -8.35
C THR A 81 8.64 -2.76 -9.19
N ILE A 82 7.73 -2.40 -10.09
CA ILE A 82 7.37 -3.28 -11.20
C ILE A 82 8.68 -3.40 -11.98
N PRO A 83 9.29 -4.59 -12.10
CA PRO A 83 10.41 -4.72 -13.01
C PRO A 83 9.85 -4.34 -14.37
N GLU A 84 10.28 -3.19 -14.86
CA GLU A 84 10.25 -2.98 -16.28
C GLU A 84 10.96 -4.18 -16.84
N VAL A 85 10.30 -4.89 -17.73
CA VAL A 85 11.04 -5.69 -18.69
C VAL A 85 12.20 -4.78 -19.18
N GLY A 86 13.43 -5.27 -19.31
CA GLY A 86 14.44 -4.47 -20.01
C GLY A 86 15.59 -3.79 -19.25
N THR A 87 16.09 -4.24 -18.10
CA THR A 87 17.45 -3.79 -17.63
C THR A 87 18.50 -4.86 -17.35
N PRO A 88 18.15 -6.14 -17.09
CA PRO A 88 19.01 -7.29 -17.44
C PRO A 88 18.70 -7.79 -18.86
N TYR A 89 17.48 -7.50 -19.33
CA TYR A 89 17.04 -7.80 -20.68
C TYR A 89 17.69 -6.88 -21.70
N LEU A 90 18.04 -5.62 -21.43
CA LEU A 90 18.58 -4.69 -22.45
C LEU A 90 19.93 -5.15 -23.04
N SER A 91 20.79 -5.78 -22.23
CA SER A 91 22.02 -6.41 -22.71
C SER A 91 21.72 -7.60 -23.62
N ALA A 92 20.73 -8.42 -23.25
CA ALA A 92 20.24 -9.51 -24.08
C ALA A 92 19.47 -9.01 -25.32
N PHE A 93 18.76 -7.88 -25.23
CA PHE A 93 17.98 -7.25 -26.28
C PHE A 93 18.88 -6.56 -27.29
N ARG A 94 19.98 -5.93 -26.85
CA ARG A 94 21.03 -5.41 -27.73
C ARG A 94 21.80 -6.52 -28.43
N ALA A 95 22.07 -7.64 -27.73
CA ALA A 95 22.61 -8.83 -28.37
C ALA A 95 21.62 -9.43 -29.38
N ALA A 96 20.33 -9.47 -29.07
CA ALA A 96 19.29 -9.98 -29.96
C ALA A 96 19.05 -9.07 -31.18
N SER A 97 19.11 -7.74 -31.02
CA SER A 97 18.96 -6.80 -32.14
C SER A 97 20.17 -6.78 -33.08
N LEU A 98 21.38 -7.03 -32.59
CA LEU A 98 22.55 -7.35 -33.43
C LEU A 98 22.39 -8.68 -34.21
N LEU A 99 21.53 -9.58 -33.73
CA LEU A 99 21.14 -10.84 -34.38
C LEU A 99 19.81 -10.71 -35.16
N GLY A 100 19.26 -9.50 -35.35
CA GLY A 100 18.09 -9.23 -36.18
C GLY A 100 16.72 -9.27 -35.49
N TYR A 101 16.65 -9.19 -34.16
CA TYR A 101 15.38 -9.10 -33.41
C TYR A 101 14.93 -7.64 -33.18
N ASP A 102 13.66 -7.32 -33.46
CA ASP A 102 13.09 -5.96 -33.46
C ASP A 102 12.97 -5.31 -32.05
N ALA A 103 13.25 -4.01 -31.94
CA ALA A 103 13.81 -3.29 -30.78
C ALA A 103 12.88 -2.27 -30.08
N ASN A 104 11.55 -2.41 -30.15
CA ASN A 104 10.61 -1.42 -29.62
C ASN A 104 10.27 -1.61 -28.13
N TYR A 105 11.28 -1.55 -27.26
CA TYR A 105 11.08 -1.57 -25.80
C TYR A 105 11.61 -0.28 -25.14
N GLN A 106 10.76 0.46 -24.43
CA GLN A 106 11.13 1.68 -23.69
C GLN A 106 10.87 1.51 -22.17
N PRO A 107 11.90 1.62 -21.30
CA PRO A 107 11.70 1.73 -19.86
C PRO A 107 11.48 3.19 -19.39
N ALA A 108 10.89 3.33 -18.21
CA ALA A 108 10.16 4.44 -17.64
C ALA A 108 11.05 5.50 -17.00
N LYS A 109 10.47 6.69 -16.97
CA LYS A 109 11.09 7.97 -16.62
C LYS A 109 11.05 8.19 -15.11
N GLU A 110 12.22 8.26 -14.45
CA GLU A 110 12.33 8.78 -13.09
C GLU A 110 12.35 10.32 -13.10
N VAL A 111 11.54 10.97 -12.26
CA VAL A 111 11.55 12.42 -12.05
C VAL A 111 11.68 12.69 -10.54
N VAL A 112 12.61 13.57 -10.17
CA VAL A 112 12.78 14.12 -8.81
C VAL A 112 12.41 15.60 -8.84
N GLU A 113 11.58 16.07 -7.90
CA GLU A 113 11.03 17.43 -7.94
C GLU A 113 11.98 18.52 -7.44
N THR A 114 11.92 19.67 -8.13
CA THR A 114 12.66 20.91 -7.86
C THR A 114 11.73 21.99 -7.31
N LEU A 115 12.27 22.93 -6.52
CA LEU A 115 11.53 24.09 -6.00
C LEU A 115 11.26 25.14 -7.12
N ARG A 116 10.24 24.96 -7.96
CA ARG A 116 9.83 25.94 -8.99
C ARG A 116 8.31 26.10 -9.09
N SER A 117 7.87 27.34 -9.32
CA SER A 117 6.49 27.83 -9.15
C SER A 117 5.64 27.87 -10.43
N SER A 118 6.12 27.37 -11.58
CA SER A 118 5.45 27.57 -12.88
C SER A 118 4.92 26.31 -13.56
N ASP A 119 5.21 25.13 -13.02
CA ASP A 119 4.60 23.87 -13.44
C ASP A 119 3.81 23.38 -12.23
N GLY A 120 2.49 23.51 -12.29
CA GLY A 120 1.62 23.30 -11.14
C GLY A 120 1.81 21.91 -10.53
N PHE A 121 1.81 21.87 -9.20
CA PHE A 121 1.69 20.68 -8.35
C PHE A 121 0.37 19.92 -8.56
N ALA A 122 -0.05 19.68 -9.79
CA ALA A 122 -0.99 18.62 -10.06
C ALA A 122 -0.14 17.34 -10.09
N GLU A 123 0.12 16.77 -8.91
CA GLU A 123 0.17 15.30 -8.83
C GLU A 123 -0.97 14.83 -9.73
N LYS A 124 -0.61 14.14 -10.80
CA LYS A 124 -1.53 13.81 -11.89
C LYS A 124 -2.81 13.30 -11.23
N GLU A 125 -3.91 14.03 -11.36
CA GLU A 125 -5.20 13.58 -10.83
C GLU A 125 -5.38 12.17 -11.37
N LEU A 126 -5.37 11.20 -10.47
CA LEU A 126 -5.57 9.82 -10.87
C LEU A 126 -6.95 9.74 -11.51
N ASP A 127 -7.00 9.28 -12.76
CA ASP A 127 -8.29 8.88 -13.32
C ASP A 127 -8.83 7.75 -12.42
N ALA A 128 -10.08 7.89 -11.97
CA ALA A 128 -10.67 6.97 -10.99
C ALA A 128 -10.65 5.50 -11.45
N SER A 129 -10.47 5.24 -12.75
CA SER A 129 -10.31 3.90 -13.31
C SER A 129 -8.95 3.24 -13.04
N GLU A 130 -7.92 4.01 -12.68
CA GLU A 130 -6.56 3.50 -12.44
C GLU A 130 -6.27 3.23 -10.95
N SER A 131 -7.11 3.72 -10.02
CA SER A 131 -6.91 3.50 -8.59
C SER A 131 -7.44 2.14 -8.12
N VAL A 132 -6.55 1.32 -7.57
CA VAL A 132 -6.92 0.04 -6.90
C VAL A 132 -7.79 0.28 -5.66
N VAL A 133 -7.60 1.43 -5.01
CA VAL A 133 -8.36 1.86 -3.83
C VAL A 133 -9.53 2.73 -4.27
N GLN A 134 -10.70 2.44 -3.73
CA GLN A 134 -11.95 3.12 -4.04
C GLN A 134 -12.54 3.76 -2.79
N ARG A 135 -13.34 4.82 -3.00
CA ARG A 135 -14.15 5.40 -1.93
C ARG A 135 -15.06 4.33 -1.34
N GLY A 136 -15.09 4.25 -0.01
CA GLY A 136 -15.88 3.28 0.74
C GLY A 136 -15.16 1.97 1.08
N ASP A 137 -13.95 1.75 0.55
CA ASP A 137 -13.12 0.59 0.92
C ASP A 137 -12.90 0.56 2.44
N PRO A 138 -13.02 -0.62 3.10
CA PRO A 138 -12.77 -0.74 4.54
C PRO A 138 -11.30 -0.43 4.87
N ALA A 139 -11.09 0.31 5.96
CA ALA A 139 -9.78 0.62 6.49
C ALA A 139 -9.69 0.11 7.93
N VAL A 140 -8.62 -0.63 8.23
CA VAL A 140 -8.46 -1.30 9.53
C VAL A 140 -7.07 -1.04 10.09
N GLN A 141 -7.01 -0.62 11.35
CA GLN A 141 -5.75 -0.36 12.04
C GLN A 141 -4.89 -1.62 12.14
N VAL A 142 -3.62 -1.49 11.77
CA VAL A 142 -2.59 -2.51 11.99
C VAL A 142 -2.08 -2.37 13.41
N VAL A 143 -2.46 -3.30 14.28
CA VAL A 143 -1.92 -3.42 15.63
C VAL A 143 -0.61 -4.21 15.56
N PRO A 144 0.56 -3.62 15.87
CA PRO A 144 1.80 -4.37 15.91
C PRO A 144 1.73 -5.41 17.02
N LEU A 145 2.16 -6.64 16.74
CA LEU A 145 2.30 -7.66 17.77
C LEU A 145 3.33 -7.17 18.81
N PRO A 146 3.09 -7.39 20.12
CA PRO A 146 4.07 -7.07 21.14
C PRO A 146 5.36 -7.83 20.82
N LYS A 147 6.49 -7.11 20.72
CA LYS A 147 7.79 -7.77 20.64
C LYS A 147 7.94 -8.62 21.90
N LYS A 148 8.15 -9.93 21.75
CA LYS A 148 8.53 -10.79 22.89
C LYS A 148 9.69 -10.09 23.61
N ALA A 149 9.51 -9.78 24.89
CA ALA A 149 10.60 -9.31 25.72
C ALA A 149 11.72 -10.35 25.66
N LYS A 150 12.97 -9.92 25.49
CA LYS A 150 14.10 -10.82 25.69
C LYS A 150 13.98 -11.38 27.10
N ASN A 151 13.84 -12.69 27.25
CA ASN A 151 13.78 -13.32 28.55
C ASN A 151 15.17 -13.16 29.20
N PRO A 152 15.32 -12.44 30.31
CA PRO A 152 16.63 -12.22 30.94
C PRO A 152 17.19 -13.49 31.61
N GLU A 153 16.40 -14.56 31.71
CA GLU A 153 16.75 -15.79 32.44
C GLU A 153 17.54 -16.84 31.62
N ALA A 154 18.07 -16.48 30.44
CA ALA A 154 18.85 -17.41 29.61
C ALA A 154 20.37 -17.27 29.71
N GLU A 155 20.90 -16.42 30.60
CA GLU A 155 22.36 -16.27 30.81
C GLU A 155 22.88 -16.83 32.15
N GLU A 156 22.04 -17.42 32.99
CA GLU A 156 22.48 -18.16 34.18
C GLU A 156 22.25 -19.66 34.01
N GLY A 157 23.13 -20.31 33.25
CA GLY A 157 23.03 -21.76 33.04
C GLY A 157 24.17 -22.38 32.25
N TYR A 158 25.25 -22.68 32.99
CA TYR A 158 26.45 -23.50 32.68
C TYR A 158 27.66 -22.79 32.04
#